data_AF-A0A258BFG1-F1
#
_entry.id   AF-A0A258BFG1-F1
#
_cell.length_a   1.000
_cell.length_b   1.000
_cell.length_c   1.000
_cell.angle_alpha   90.00
_cell.angle_beta   90.00
_cell.angle_gamma   90.00
#
_symmetry.space_group_name_H-M   'P 1'
#
loop_
_entity.id
_entity.type
_entity.pdbx_description
1 polymer ?
#
loop_
_entity_poly.entity_id
_entity_poly.type
_entity_poly.pdbx_seq_one_letter_code
_entity_poly.pdbx_strand_id
1 'polypeptide(L)'
;KDNAAIWAVSTVMSTDVASFKAITDSLNLGSSTVGTARSAAEKVTETLQDIKTLIVQAQGENVDRAKYQTDIAEKISLIEGYVSAAQFNGLNLINGSSTEDVNVLSSLDRSSSGSVSASYISVARQDLSVANTGSAATFGGTAVTNLTILNNGGTAAGTAASVGAGATQTITVASVADGNSYRLTLSDTATNNTMGQRSFEYVASASDSAESVAASLANQISNFFAATGETNYAVVRSGDEIQITNNSAAALSVTAVTATGGTAGVSAGGLGDLNTIDVTTSAGATSALTTIETLLNTAIDAAAAFGSSQNRITGQSEFVQTLIDSMTTGIGSLT
;
A
#
# COMPACT_ATOMS: atom_id res chain seq x y z
N LYS A 1 -34.33 12.81 45.20
CA LYS A 1 -33.21 13.50 44.49
C LYS A 1 -31.99 12.59 44.35
N ASP A 2 -31.99 11.42 45.01
CA ASP A 2 -30.89 10.44 45.00
C ASP A 2 -30.69 9.70 43.67
N ASN A 3 -31.64 9.79 42.72
CA ASN A 3 -31.53 9.16 41.41
C ASN A 3 -30.74 9.97 40.36
N ALA A 4 -30.42 11.25 40.59
CA ALA A 4 -29.78 12.05 39.55
C ALA A 4 -28.32 11.64 39.29
N ALA A 5 -27.58 11.31 40.36
CA ALA A 5 -26.20 10.85 40.25
C ALA A 5 -26.10 9.43 39.67
N ILE A 6 -26.97 8.52 40.11
CA ILE A 6 -27.06 7.15 39.57
C ILE A 6 -27.44 7.18 38.09
N TRP A 7 -28.44 7.99 37.73
CA TRP A 7 -28.85 8.17 36.33
C TRP A 7 -27.73 8.75 35.45
N ALA A 8 -26.97 9.73 35.95
CA ALA A 8 -25.86 10.31 35.20
C ALA A 8 -24.77 9.28 34.93
N VAL A 9 -24.39 8.48 35.95
CA VAL A 9 -23.40 7.41 35.80
C VAL A 9 -23.90 6.30 34.86
N SER A 10 -25.14 5.82 35.03
CA SER A 10 -25.71 4.78 34.18
C SER A 10 -25.84 5.23 32.72
N THR A 11 -26.12 6.51 32.48
CA THR A 11 -26.21 7.08 31.13
C THR A 11 -24.84 7.15 30.46
N VAL A 12 -23.79 7.53 31.18
CA VAL A 12 -22.41 7.50 30.66
C VAL A 12 -22.00 6.06 30.32
N MET A 13 -22.22 5.12 31.23
CA MET A 13 -21.91 3.71 30.99
C MET A 13 -22.70 3.13 29.82
N SER A 14 -23.99 3.47 29.68
CA SER A 14 -24.80 3.04 28.54
C SER A 14 -24.30 3.61 27.21
N THR A 15 -23.75 4.83 27.23
CA THR A 15 -23.17 5.46 26.04
C THR A 15 -21.86 4.76 25.65
N ASP A 16 -21.02 4.45 26.64
CA ASP A 16 -19.77 3.72 26.42
C ASP A 16 -20.02 2.30 25.88
N VAL A 17 -21.03 1.59 26.39
CA VAL A 17 -21.48 0.30 25.85
C VAL A 17 -21.90 0.42 24.38
N ALA A 18 -22.65 1.46 24.02
CA ALA A 18 -23.04 1.68 22.62
C ALA A 18 -21.82 1.93 21.71
N SER A 19 -20.84 2.70 22.19
CA SER A 19 -19.58 2.92 21.46
C SER A 19 -18.78 1.63 21.29
N PHE A 20 -18.68 0.79 22.33
CA PHE A 20 -18.00 -0.49 22.23
C PHE A 20 -18.70 -1.45 21.27
N LYS A 21 -20.03 -1.46 21.21
CA LYS A 21 -20.76 -2.24 20.19
C LYS A 21 -20.42 -1.80 18.77
N ALA A 22 -20.34 -0.49 18.52
CA ALA A 22 -19.92 0.02 17.21
C ALA A 22 -18.46 -0.36 16.87
N ILE A 23 -17.57 -0.39 17.86
CA ILE A 23 -16.20 -0.92 17.69
C ILE A 23 -16.24 -2.42 17.35
N THR A 24 -17.04 -3.23 18.06
CA THR A 24 -17.22 -4.65 17.78
C THR A 24 -17.71 -4.89 16.35
N ASP A 25 -18.66 -4.09 15.86
CA ASP A 25 -19.13 -4.18 14.47
C ASP A 25 -18.00 -3.89 13.46
N SER A 26 -17.17 -2.87 13.74
CA SER A 26 -15.98 -2.57 12.92
C SER A 26 -14.95 -3.71 12.96
N LEU A 27 -14.71 -4.30 14.13
CA LEU A 27 -13.78 -5.44 14.29
C LEU A 27 -14.31 -6.68 13.57
N ASN A 28 -15.62 -6.95 13.60
CA ASN A 28 -16.25 -8.05 12.88
C ASN A 28 -16.16 -7.87 11.37
N LEU A 29 -16.35 -6.65 10.89
CA LEU A 29 -16.15 -6.29 9.48
C LEU A 29 -14.70 -6.48 9.05
N GLY A 30 -13.75 -6.01 9.87
CA GLY A 30 -12.32 -6.20 9.66
C GLY A 30 -11.94 -7.69 9.63
N SER A 31 -12.40 -8.47 10.61
CA SER A 31 -12.15 -9.91 10.69
C SER A 31 -12.70 -10.66 9.47
N SER A 32 -13.88 -10.28 8.97
CA SER A 32 -14.48 -10.87 7.78
C SER A 32 -13.66 -10.56 6.52
N THR A 33 -13.23 -9.31 6.37
CA THR A 33 -12.38 -8.87 5.24
C THR A 33 -11.04 -9.61 5.23
N VAL A 34 -10.37 -9.66 6.38
CA VAL A 34 -9.10 -10.39 6.54
C VAL A 34 -9.28 -11.89 6.36
N GLY A 35 -10.41 -12.44 6.82
CA GLY A 35 -10.76 -13.84 6.64
C GLY A 35 -10.90 -14.22 5.16
N THR A 36 -11.61 -13.41 4.36
CA THR A 36 -11.71 -13.61 2.90
C THR A 36 -10.34 -13.59 2.23
N ALA A 37 -9.49 -12.64 2.58
CA ALA A 37 -8.13 -12.54 2.04
C ALA A 37 -7.26 -13.74 2.44
N ARG A 38 -7.31 -14.17 3.71
CA ARG A 38 -6.59 -15.36 4.19
C ARG A 38 -7.02 -16.62 3.45
N SER A 39 -8.32 -16.87 3.35
CA SER A 39 -8.84 -18.04 2.66
C SER A 39 -8.47 -18.05 1.17
N ALA A 40 -8.45 -16.88 0.52
CA ALA A 40 -7.98 -16.77 -0.85
C ALA A 40 -6.47 -17.05 -0.96
N ALA A 41 -5.64 -16.50 -0.08
CA ALA A 41 -4.20 -16.77 -0.03
C ALA A 41 -3.90 -18.27 0.20
N GLU A 42 -4.69 -18.96 1.02
CA GLU A 42 -4.62 -20.41 1.21
C GLU A 42 -4.95 -21.17 -0.08
N LYS A 43 -6.00 -20.78 -0.82
CA LYS A 43 -6.33 -21.38 -2.13
C LYS A 43 -5.28 -21.13 -3.21
N VAL A 44 -4.68 -19.95 -3.20
CA VAL A 44 -3.53 -19.65 -4.04
C VAL A 44 -2.35 -20.56 -3.69
N THR A 45 -2.05 -20.72 -2.40
CA THR A 45 -0.98 -21.63 -1.92
C THR A 45 -1.23 -23.08 -2.32
N GLU A 46 -2.44 -23.61 -2.13
CA GLU A 46 -2.82 -24.95 -2.59
C GLU A 46 -2.61 -25.11 -4.11
N THR A 47 -2.99 -24.10 -4.90
CA THR A 47 -2.83 -24.15 -6.37
C THR A 47 -1.37 -24.07 -6.81
N LEU A 48 -0.54 -23.31 -6.09
CA LEU A 48 0.91 -23.30 -6.30
C LEU A 48 1.56 -24.66 -5.99
N GLN A 49 1.03 -25.40 -5.00
CA GLN A 49 1.48 -26.77 -4.73
C GLN A 49 1.09 -27.75 -5.85
N ASP A 50 -0.09 -27.58 -6.46
CA ASP A 50 -0.48 -28.30 -7.67
C ASP A 50 0.48 -28.01 -8.83
N ILE A 51 0.80 -26.72 -9.06
CA ILE A 51 1.77 -26.30 -10.09
C ILE A 51 3.15 -26.94 -9.83
N LYS A 52 3.63 -26.90 -8.58
CA LYS A 52 4.87 -27.57 -8.19
C LYS A 52 4.85 -29.06 -8.53
N THR A 53 3.73 -29.74 -8.28
CA THR A 53 3.57 -31.16 -8.62
C THR A 53 3.68 -31.39 -10.12
N LEU A 54 3.07 -30.53 -10.95
CA LEU A 54 3.19 -30.59 -12.41
C LEU A 54 4.64 -30.33 -12.87
N ILE A 55 5.34 -29.37 -12.26
CA ILE A 55 6.76 -29.08 -12.54
C ILE A 55 7.63 -30.30 -12.22
N VAL A 56 7.41 -30.95 -11.08
CA VAL A 56 8.13 -32.18 -10.70
C VAL A 56 7.87 -33.29 -11.72
N GLN A 57 6.63 -33.47 -12.18
CA GLN A 57 6.31 -34.47 -13.22
C GLN A 57 7.00 -34.15 -14.55
N ALA A 58 7.12 -32.87 -14.92
CA ALA A 58 7.83 -32.42 -16.11
C ALA A 58 9.36 -32.67 -16.07
N GLN A 59 9.93 -33.01 -14.91
CA GLN A 59 11.34 -33.42 -14.80
C GLN A 59 11.62 -34.82 -15.35
N GLY A 60 10.60 -35.66 -15.53
CA GLY A 60 10.77 -37.01 -16.05
C GLY A 60 11.42 -37.07 -17.44
N GLU A 61 12.10 -38.18 -17.73
CA GLU A 61 12.55 -38.48 -19.09
C GLU A 61 11.38 -38.99 -19.94
N ASN A 62 11.35 -38.64 -21.22
CA ASN A 62 10.33 -39.05 -22.20
C ASN A 62 8.88 -38.63 -21.88
N VAL A 63 8.68 -37.53 -21.14
CA VAL A 63 7.35 -36.98 -20.85
C VAL A 63 6.92 -35.92 -21.86
N ASP A 64 5.61 -35.74 -22.02
CA ASP A 64 5.03 -34.69 -22.88
C ASP A 64 4.93 -33.35 -22.12
N ARG A 65 6.05 -32.63 -22.10
CA ARG A 65 6.19 -31.35 -21.37
C ARG A 65 5.24 -30.26 -21.83
N ALA A 66 4.82 -30.29 -23.09
CA ALA A 66 3.88 -29.31 -23.62
C ALA A 66 2.51 -29.44 -22.94
N LYS A 67 2.06 -30.66 -22.61
CA LYS A 67 0.81 -30.86 -21.85
C LYS A 67 0.91 -30.34 -20.43
N TYR A 68 2.02 -30.61 -19.74
CA TYR A 68 2.25 -30.07 -18.40
C TYR A 68 2.29 -28.54 -18.39
N GLN A 69 2.90 -27.92 -19.41
CA GLN A 69 2.88 -26.46 -19.55
C GLN A 69 1.45 -25.92 -19.71
N THR A 70 0.60 -26.58 -20.50
CA THR A 70 -0.81 -26.21 -20.64
C THR A 70 -1.55 -26.32 -19.31
N ASP A 71 -1.37 -27.43 -18.58
CA ASP A 71 -2.00 -27.61 -17.27
C ASP A 71 -1.53 -26.56 -16.25
N ILE A 72 -0.23 -26.18 -16.29
CA ILE A 72 0.32 -25.10 -15.46
C ILE A 72 -0.33 -23.76 -15.81
N ALA A 73 -0.49 -23.44 -17.10
CA ALA A 73 -1.14 -22.19 -17.53
C ALA A 73 -2.60 -22.10 -17.05
N GLU A 74 -3.35 -23.20 -17.10
CA GLU A 74 -4.71 -23.26 -16.54
C GLU A 74 -4.72 -23.03 -15.02
N LYS A 75 -3.75 -23.60 -14.30
CA LYS A 75 -3.60 -23.36 -12.85
C LYS A 75 -3.22 -21.92 -12.52
N ILE A 76 -2.41 -21.28 -13.36
CA ILE A 76 -2.08 -19.85 -13.23
C ILE A 76 -3.34 -18.99 -13.41
N SER A 77 -4.14 -19.26 -14.44
CA SER A 77 -5.43 -18.58 -14.67
C SER A 77 -6.39 -18.77 -13.48
N LEU A 78 -6.40 -19.96 -12.86
CA LEU A 78 -7.17 -20.21 -11.65
C LEU A 78 -6.70 -19.36 -10.46
N ILE A 79 -5.38 -19.17 -10.29
CA ILE A 79 -4.80 -18.27 -9.27
C ILE A 79 -5.26 -16.83 -9.52
N GLU A 80 -5.18 -16.34 -10.75
CA GLU A 80 -5.68 -15.00 -11.11
C GLU A 80 -7.16 -14.83 -10.76
N GLY A 81 -7.96 -15.85 -11.02
CA GLY A 81 -9.37 -15.92 -10.63
C GLY A 81 -9.58 -15.80 -9.12
N TYR A 82 -8.82 -16.56 -8.31
CA TYR A 82 -8.91 -16.48 -6.85
C TYR A 82 -8.49 -15.11 -6.31
N VAL A 83 -7.40 -14.55 -6.83
CA VAL A 83 -6.89 -13.22 -6.42
C VAL A 83 -7.91 -12.14 -6.77
N SER A 84 -8.50 -12.18 -7.96
CA SER A 84 -9.52 -11.20 -8.35
C SER A 84 -10.82 -11.34 -7.56
N ALA A 85 -11.22 -12.57 -7.20
CA ALA A 85 -12.47 -12.84 -6.49
C ALA A 85 -12.41 -12.57 -4.99
N ALA A 86 -11.22 -12.40 -4.42
CA ALA A 86 -10.97 -12.20 -2.98
C ALA A 86 -11.38 -10.81 -2.45
N GLN A 87 -12.59 -10.38 -2.77
CA GLN A 87 -13.14 -9.09 -2.36
C GLN A 87 -14.23 -9.24 -1.30
N PHE A 88 -14.19 -8.36 -0.30
CA PHE A 88 -15.27 -8.17 0.67
C PHE A 88 -15.73 -6.71 0.59
N ASN A 89 -17.01 -6.46 0.27
CA ASN A 89 -17.54 -5.11 0.04
C ASN A 89 -16.70 -4.25 -0.95
N GLY A 90 -16.15 -4.89 -2.00
CA GLY A 90 -15.30 -4.23 -3.01
C GLY A 90 -13.85 -3.99 -2.56
N LEU A 91 -13.51 -4.33 -1.32
CA LEU A 91 -12.15 -4.25 -0.80
C LEU A 91 -11.42 -5.58 -1.02
N ASN A 92 -10.32 -5.54 -1.77
CA ASN A 92 -9.46 -6.70 -2.01
C ASN A 92 -8.09 -6.47 -1.41
N LEU A 93 -7.64 -7.36 -0.51
CA LEU A 93 -6.37 -7.20 0.20
C LEU A 93 -5.18 -7.87 -0.50
N ILE A 94 -5.42 -8.59 -1.61
CA ILE A 94 -4.41 -9.44 -2.26
C ILE A 94 -4.14 -9.19 -3.73
N ASN A 95 -4.86 -8.29 -4.38
CA ASN A 95 -4.75 -8.05 -5.82
C ASN A 95 -3.78 -6.93 -6.23
N GLY A 96 -3.01 -6.37 -5.30
CA GLY A 96 -2.06 -5.28 -5.59
C GLY A 96 -2.70 -3.94 -5.97
N SER A 97 -4.02 -3.78 -5.89
CA SER A 97 -4.72 -2.53 -6.27
C SER A 97 -4.40 -1.32 -5.37
N SER A 98 -3.79 -1.55 -4.22
CA SER A 98 -3.32 -0.52 -3.29
C SER A 98 -2.22 -1.10 -2.42
N THR A 99 -1.25 -0.26 -2.04
CA THR A 99 -0.20 -0.58 -1.06
C THR A 99 -0.51 -0.05 0.35
N GLU A 100 -1.60 0.71 0.51
CA GLU A 100 -1.96 1.31 1.79
C GLU A 100 -2.62 0.29 2.72
N ASP A 101 -2.24 0.32 4.00
CA ASP A 101 -2.82 -0.50 5.05
C ASP A 101 -4.31 -0.24 5.22
N VAL A 102 -5.05 -1.30 5.59
CA VAL A 102 -6.45 -1.18 6.01
C VAL A 102 -6.50 -1.04 7.52
N ASN A 103 -7.03 0.10 7.98
CA ASN A 103 -7.17 0.40 9.39
C ASN A 103 -8.55 -0.03 9.91
N VAL A 104 -8.56 -0.98 10.85
CA VAL A 104 -9.76 -1.43 11.55
C VAL A 104 -9.87 -0.71 12.88
N LEU A 105 -10.98 0.01 13.13
CA LEU A 105 -11.20 0.69 14.41
C LEU A 105 -11.19 -0.34 15.55
N SER A 106 -10.35 -0.13 16.57
CA SER A 106 -10.08 -1.11 17.63
C SER A 106 -10.43 -0.64 19.03
N SER A 107 -10.29 0.65 19.32
CA SER A 107 -10.75 1.27 20.57
C SER A 107 -10.96 2.77 20.42
N LEU A 108 -11.63 3.36 21.41
CA LEU A 108 -11.63 4.79 21.66
C LEU A 108 -10.94 5.04 23.00
N ASP A 109 -9.83 5.77 22.98
CA ASP A 109 -9.08 6.13 24.16
C ASP A 109 -9.55 7.50 24.67
N ARG A 110 -10.02 7.53 25.92
CA ARG A 110 -10.42 8.77 26.59
C ARG A 110 -9.32 9.21 27.55
N SER A 111 -8.84 10.44 27.37
CA SER A 111 -7.87 11.06 28.26
C SER A 111 -8.54 11.81 29.42
N SER A 112 -7.81 12.00 30.52
CA SER A 112 -8.28 12.76 31.69
C SER A 112 -8.55 14.25 31.42
N SER A 113 -8.10 14.77 30.28
CA SER A 113 -8.40 16.12 29.80
C SER A 113 -9.71 16.21 29.01
N GLY A 114 -10.42 15.09 28.82
CA GLY A 114 -11.68 15.03 28.08
C GLY A 114 -11.53 14.81 26.57
N SER A 115 -10.30 14.69 26.05
CA SER A 115 -10.07 14.34 24.64
C SER A 115 -10.32 12.85 24.40
N VAL A 116 -10.92 12.54 23.24
CA VAL A 116 -11.20 11.18 22.77
C VAL A 116 -10.46 10.94 21.47
N SER A 117 -9.63 9.89 21.40
CA SER A 117 -8.90 9.49 20.20
C SER A 117 -9.28 8.08 19.76
N ALA A 118 -9.33 7.84 18.46
CA ALA A 118 -9.53 6.51 17.90
C ALA A 118 -8.19 5.79 17.76
N SER A 119 -8.19 4.51 18.13
CA SER A 119 -7.06 3.59 17.92
C SER A 119 -7.46 2.54 16.88
N TYR A 120 -6.48 2.07 16.10
CA TYR A 120 -6.70 1.19 14.97
C TYR A 120 -5.79 -0.03 15.00
N ILE A 121 -6.27 -1.13 14.43
CA ILE A 121 -5.44 -2.27 14.02
C ILE A 121 -5.18 -2.09 12.53
N SER A 122 -3.93 -1.81 12.17
CA SER A 122 -3.48 -1.76 10.78
C SER A 122 -3.26 -3.17 10.25
N VAL A 123 -3.84 -3.44 9.09
CA VAL A 123 -3.71 -4.68 8.33
C VAL A 123 -3.00 -4.37 7.03
N ALA A 124 -1.79 -4.91 6.88
CA ALA A 124 -1.02 -4.78 5.66
C ALA A 124 -1.63 -5.63 4.54
N ARG A 125 -1.74 -5.05 3.35
CA ARG A 125 -2.10 -5.77 2.12
C ARG A 125 -0.95 -6.66 1.67
N GLN A 126 -1.27 -7.75 0.99
CA GLN A 126 -0.28 -8.72 0.51
C GLN A 126 -0.51 -8.96 -0.98
N ASP A 127 0.31 -8.37 -1.84
CA ASP A 127 0.11 -8.53 -3.29
C ASP A 127 0.43 -9.95 -3.73
N LEU A 128 -0.58 -10.70 -4.15
CA LEU A 128 -0.47 -12.04 -4.73
C LEU A 128 -0.89 -12.04 -6.21
N SER A 129 -1.00 -10.87 -6.84
CA SER A 129 -1.36 -10.78 -8.25
C SER A 129 -0.28 -11.43 -9.14
N VAL A 130 -0.73 -11.99 -10.26
CA VAL A 130 0.12 -12.60 -11.30
C VAL A 130 0.48 -11.56 -12.38
N ALA A 131 0.07 -10.30 -12.20
CA ALA A 131 0.38 -9.24 -13.14
C ALA A 131 1.90 -9.15 -13.37
N ASN A 132 2.27 -9.14 -14.65
CA ASN A 132 3.60 -9.44 -15.16
C ASN A 132 4.70 -8.56 -14.55
N THR A 133 5.91 -9.13 -14.56
CA THR A 133 7.21 -8.57 -14.19
C THR A 133 7.24 -7.05 -14.03
N GLY A 134 7.69 -6.61 -12.86
CA GLY A 134 7.80 -5.21 -12.53
C GLY A 134 8.48 -4.45 -13.68
N SER A 135 7.70 -3.63 -14.37
CA SER A 135 8.21 -2.90 -15.51
C SER A 135 8.67 -1.56 -15.00
N ALA A 136 9.90 -1.16 -15.34
CA ALA A 136 10.35 0.18 -15.05
C ALA A 136 9.38 1.18 -15.73
N ALA A 137 8.98 2.21 -14.99
CA ALA A 137 8.18 3.28 -15.56
C ALA A 137 8.93 3.85 -16.77
N THR A 138 8.21 4.02 -17.88
CA THR A 138 8.75 4.70 -19.07
C THR A 138 8.19 6.11 -19.10
N PHE A 139 9.05 7.11 -18.98
CA PHE A 139 8.64 8.51 -19.01
C PHE A 139 8.02 8.87 -20.36
N GLY A 140 6.94 9.66 -20.33
CA GLY A 140 6.17 10.03 -21.51
C GLY A 140 6.94 10.84 -22.54
N GLY A 141 6.66 10.60 -23.82
CA GLY A 141 7.31 11.27 -24.93
C GLY A 141 6.74 12.65 -25.30
N THR A 142 5.53 12.97 -24.85
CA THR A 142 4.86 14.23 -25.20
C THR A 142 4.95 15.23 -24.06
N ALA A 143 5.88 16.18 -24.15
CA ALA A 143 6.07 17.18 -23.10
C ALA A 143 4.82 18.06 -22.91
N VAL A 144 4.46 18.29 -21.64
CA VAL A 144 3.44 19.27 -21.24
C VAL A 144 4.16 20.44 -20.60
N THR A 145 4.03 21.61 -21.23
CA THR A 145 4.83 22.82 -20.92
C THR A 145 4.09 23.87 -20.08
N ASN A 146 2.84 23.58 -19.72
CA ASN A 146 2.02 24.43 -18.85
C ASN A 146 1.92 23.83 -17.44
N LEU A 147 1.09 24.43 -16.57
CA LEU A 147 0.93 24.03 -15.16
C LEU A 147 -0.22 23.05 -14.93
N THR A 148 -0.79 22.43 -15.99
CA THR A 148 -2.04 21.65 -15.84
C THR A 148 -1.83 20.29 -15.20
N ILE A 149 -0.62 19.73 -15.25
CA ILE A 149 -0.29 18.41 -14.66
C ILE A 149 0.45 18.59 -13.33
N LEU A 150 1.46 19.47 -13.29
CA LEU A 150 2.25 19.75 -12.09
C LEU A 150 2.54 21.24 -12.01
N ASN A 151 2.24 21.85 -10.87
CA ASN A 151 2.39 23.27 -10.64
C ASN A 151 3.49 23.53 -9.60
N ASN A 152 4.66 24.01 -10.05
CA ASN A 152 5.80 24.35 -9.19
C ASN A 152 5.69 25.79 -8.67
N GLY A 153 4.66 26.08 -7.88
CA GLY A 153 4.39 27.40 -7.30
C GLY A 153 4.23 28.52 -8.33
N GLY A 154 3.63 28.22 -9.49
CA GLY A 154 3.44 29.16 -10.60
C GLY A 154 4.59 29.19 -11.61
N THR A 155 5.69 28.48 -11.36
CA THR A 155 6.84 28.40 -12.29
C THR A 155 6.52 27.49 -13.46
N ALA A 156 6.72 27.97 -14.70
CA ALA A 156 6.48 27.23 -15.92
C ALA A 156 7.20 25.86 -15.96
N ALA A 157 6.55 24.84 -16.51
CA ALA A 157 7.13 23.50 -16.60
C ALA A 157 8.44 23.52 -17.41
N GLY A 158 9.45 22.79 -16.92
CA GLY A 158 10.81 22.79 -17.45
C GLY A 158 11.67 23.97 -17.01
N THR A 159 11.12 24.94 -16.28
CA THR A 159 11.87 26.09 -15.76
C THR A 159 12.21 25.89 -14.29
N ALA A 160 13.42 26.29 -13.90
CA ALA A 160 13.88 26.23 -12.52
C ALA A 160 13.26 27.34 -11.66
N ALA A 161 12.62 26.97 -10.56
CA ALA A 161 12.28 27.87 -9.46
C ALA A 161 13.48 28.00 -8.51
N SER A 162 13.85 29.23 -8.16
CA SER A 162 14.91 29.48 -7.18
C SER A 162 14.30 29.57 -5.78
N VAL A 163 14.74 28.69 -4.88
CA VAL A 163 14.30 28.61 -3.50
C VAL A 163 15.40 29.16 -2.61
N GLY A 164 15.21 30.37 -2.08
CA GLY A 164 16.19 31.03 -1.20
C GLY A 164 16.35 30.33 0.15
N ALA A 165 17.36 30.74 0.92
CA ALA A 165 17.60 30.24 2.27
C ALA A 165 16.39 30.48 3.19
N GLY A 166 15.95 29.44 3.90
CA GLY A 166 14.78 29.44 4.78
C GLY A 166 13.43 29.43 4.06
N ALA A 167 13.41 29.41 2.72
CA ALA A 167 12.17 29.42 1.94
C ALA A 167 11.65 28.01 1.68
N THR A 168 10.34 27.91 1.45
CA THR A 168 9.65 26.68 1.06
C THR A 168 9.07 26.84 -0.33
N GLN A 169 9.34 25.87 -1.20
CA GLN A 169 8.70 25.72 -2.49
C GLN A 169 7.57 24.70 -2.39
N THR A 170 6.36 25.12 -2.75
CA THR A 170 5.21 24.22 -2.87
C THR A 170 5.07 23.77 -4.32
N ILE A 171 4.93 22.46 -4.52
CA ILE A 171 4.63 21.83 -5.80
C ILE A 171 3.29 21.11 -5.66
N THR A 172 2.30 21.45 -6.47
CA THR A 172 0.96 20.83 -6.45
C THR A 172 0.79 19.89 -7.64
N VAL A 173 0.37 18.65 -7.40
CA VAL A 173 -0.06 17.71 -8.46
C VAL A 173 -1.44 18.14 -8.95
N ALA A 174 -1.50 18.88 -10.06
CA ALA A 174 -2.71 19.56 -10.51
C ALA A 174 -3.71 18.65 -11.25
N SER A 175 -3.23 17.60 -11.92
CA SER A 175 -4.10 16.57 -12.51
C SER A 175 -3.37 15.25 -12.69
N VAL A 176 -4.13 14.17 -12.63
CA VAL A 176 -3.64 12.79 -12.80
C VAL A 176 -4.47 12.08 -13.85
N ALA A 177 -3.78 11.36 -14.74
CA ALA A 177 -4.35 10.47 -15.74
C ALA A 177 -3.32 9.39 -16.06
N ASP A 178 -3.81 8.26 -16.56
CA ASP A 178 -2.96 7.15 -16.99
C ASP A 178 -1.91 7.63 -18.02
N GLY A 179 -0.65 7.29 -17.76
CA GLY A 179 0.50 7.69 -18.57
C GLY A 179 0.97 9.14 -18.38
N ASN A 180 0.37 9.92 -17.48
CA ASN A 180 0.96 11.20 -17.08
C ASN A 180 2.28 10.94 -16.34
N SER A 181 3.32 11.65 -16.75
CA SER A 181 4.68 11.52 -16.21
C SER A 181 5.08 12.80 -15.48
N TYR A 182 5.70 12.64 -14.32
CA TYR A 182 6.09 13.71 -13.40
C TYR A 182 7.57 13.55 -13.09
N ARG A 183 8.31 14.64 -13.20
CA ARG A 183 9.71 14.70 -12.81
C ARG A 183 10.01 15.94 -12.01
N LEU A 184 10.58 15.75 -10.84
CA LEU A 184 11.16 16.82 -10.04
C LEU A 184 12.67 16.71 -10.06
N THR A 185 13.33 17.79 -10.46
CA THR A 185 14.78 17.89 -10.42
C THR A 185 15.18 18.92 -9.37
N LEU A 186 15.89 18.46 -8.35
CA LEU A 186 16.52 19.30 -7.33
C LEU A 186 17.98 19.47 -7.71
N SER A 187 18.45 20.72 -7.81
CA SER A 187 19.85 21.03 -8.05
C SER A 187 20.34 21.97 -6.96
N ASP A 188 21.25 21.46 -6.15
CA ASP A 188 21.94 22.29 -5.17
C ASP A 188 22.94 23.20 -5.91
N THR A 189 22.75 24.51 -5.75
CA THR A 189 23.60 25.53 -6.38
C THR A 189 24.65 26.09 -5.42
N ALA A 190 24.76 25.54 -4.22
CA ALA A 190 25.76 25.90 -3.23
C ALA A 190 27.19 25.63 -3.72
N THR A 191 28.13 26.41 -3.20
CA THR A 191 29.57 26.25 -3.47
C THR A 191 30.11 24.90 -3.00
N ASN A 192 29.46 24.27 -2.01
CA ASN A 192 29.76 22.92 -1.53
C ASN A 192 28.58 21.99 -1.83
N ASN A 193 28.35 21.73 -3.12
CA ASN A 193 27.25 20.98 -3.72
C ASN A 193 27.14 19.53 -3.21
N THR A 194 26.66 19.31 -1.98
CA THR A 194 26.59 17.99 -1.34
C THR A 194 25.56 17.08 -1.98
N MET A 195 24.42 17.65 -2.39
CA MET A 195 23.31 16.90 -2.98
C MET A 195 23.53 16.60 -4.48
N GLY A 196 24.24 17.48 -5.18
CA GLY A 196 24.32 17.45 -6.64
C GLY A 196 23.01 17.87 -7.31
N GLN A 197 22.84 17.41 -8.55
CA GLN A 197 21.55 17.38 -9.23
C GLN A 197 20.92 15.99 -9.08
N ARG A 198 19.65 15.93 -8.68
CA ARG A 198 18.88 14.69 -8.49
C ARG A 198 17.52 14.85 -9.14
N SER A 199 17.10 13.82 -9.87
CA SER A 199 15.78 13.76 -10.51
C SER A 199 15.00 12.61 -9.91
N PHE A 200 13.75 12.88 -9.59
CA PHE A 200 12.77 11.96 -9.05
C PHE A 200 11.64 11.87 -10.04
N GLU A 201 11.31 10.66 -10.49
CA GLU A 201 10.39 10.43 -11.58
C GLU A 201 9.25 9.53 -11.12
N TYR A 202 8.06 9.79 -11.65
CA TYR A 202 6.90 8.95 -11.46
C TYR A 202 6.03 9.00 -12.71
N VAL A 203 5.40 7.88 -13.06
CA VAL A 203 4.43 7.80 -14.15
C VAL A 203 3.16 7.20 -13.59
N ALA A 204 2.07 7.96 -13.65
CA ALA A 204 0.78 7.57 -13.07
C ALA A 204 0.08 6.51 -13.91
N SER A 205 -0.60 5.61 -13.22
CA SER A 205 -1.54 4.63 -13.75
C SER A 205 -2.98 5.17 -13.69
N ALA A 206 -3.92 4.43 -14.26
CA ALA A 206 -5.35 4.76 -14.18
C ALA A 206 -5.93 4.75 -12.75
N SER A 207 -5.28 4.08 -11.79
CA SER A 207 -5.72 4.01 -10.40
C SER A 207 -5.16 5.10 -9.49
N ASP A 208 -4.24 5.92 -10.00
CA ASP A 208 -3.57 6.94 -9.19
C ASP A 208 -4.42 8.19 -8.97
N SER A 209 -4.26 8.78 -7.79
CA SER A 209 -4.80 10.10 -7.43
C SER A 209 -3.68 11.13 -7.34
N ALA A 210 -4.04 12.42 -7.27
CA ALA A 210 -3.06 13.49 -7.07
C ALA A 210 -2.24 13.29 -5.80
N GLU A 211 -2.88 12.81 -4.74
CA GLU A 211 -2.27 12.50 -3.46
C GLU A 211 -1.35 11.28 -3.53
N SER A 212 -1.68 10.23 -4.30
CA SER A 212 -0.81 9.05 -4.45
C SER A 212 0.46 9.40 -5.22
N VAL A 213 0.34 10.20 -6.29
CA VAL A 213 1.49 10.74 -7.05
C VAL A 213 2.37 11.61 -6.15
N ALA A 214 1.76 12.54 -5.40
CA ALA A 214 2.47 13.42 -4.48
C ALA A 214 3.21 12.62 -3.39
N ALA A 215 2.57 11.57 -2.84
CA ALA A 215 3.18 10.67 -1.89
C ALA A 215 4.37 9.91 -2.48
N SER A 216 4.22 9.35 -3.67
CA SER A 216 5.31 8.64 -4.36
C SER A 216 6.55 9.51 -4.55
N LEU A 217 6.37 10.72 -5.09
CA LEU A 217 7.48 11.65 -5.31
C LEU A 217 8.10 12.15 -3.99
N ALA A 218 7.28 12.52 -2.99
CA ALA A 218 7.77 12.96 -1.69
C ALA A 218 8.54 11.86 -0.95
N ASN A 219 8.06 10.61 -1.01
CA ASN A 219 8.74 9.47 -0.41
C ASN A 219 10.07 9.17 -1.09
N GLN A 220 10.14 9.24 -2.42
CA GLN A 220 11.41 9.11 -3.15
C GLN A 220 12.44 10.15 -2.70
N ILE A 221 12.04 11.42 -2.55
CA ILE A 221 12.92 12.51 -2.09
C ILE A 221 13.33 12.27 -0.62
N SER A 222 12.38 11.94 0.25
CA SER A 222 12.61 11.70 1.68
C SER A 222 13.58 10.55 1.92
N ASN A 223 13.38 9.43 1.21
CA ASN A 223 14.27 8.27 1.26
C ASN A 223 15.68 8.61 0.80
N PHE A 224 15.80 9.42 -0.26
CA PHE A 224 17.11 9.89 -0.72
C PHE A 224 17.82 10.76 0.34
N PHE A 225 17.12 11.71 0.97
CA PHE A 225 17.70 12.52 2.03
C PHE A 225 18.12 11.68 3.25
N ALA A 226 17.28 10.73 3.67
CA ALA A 226 17.62 9.83 4.76
C ALA A 226 18.83 8.95 4.44
N ALA A 227 18.90 8.39 3.23
CA ALA A 227 19.99 7.53 2.80
C ALA A 227 21.34 8.27 2.65
N THR A 228 21.30 9.56 2.31
CA THR A 228 22.50 10.39 2.15
C THR A 228 22.87 11.20 3.38
N GLY A 229 22.02 11.22 4.41
CA GLY A 229 22.19 12.09 5.57
C GLY A 229 22.07 13.58 5.23
N GLU A 230 21.36 13.92 4.16
CA GLU A 230 21.16 15.32 3.74
C GLU A 230 20.23 16.03 4.73
N THR A 231 20.70 17.14 5.30
CA THR A 231 19.99 17.90 6.34
C THR A 231 19.72 19.35 5.93
N ASN A 232 20.33 19.82 4.84
CA ASN A 232 20.12 21.16 4.33
C ASN A 232 18.78 21.33 3.62
N TYR A 233 18.09 20.24 3.30
CA TYR A 233 16.81 20.25 2.61
C TYR A 233 15.83 19.32 3.33
N ALA A 234 14.56 19.71 3.37
CA ALA A 234 13.49 18.89 3.93
C ALA A 234 12.34 18.80 2.92
N VAL A 235 11.69 17.64 2.88
CA VAL A 235 10.47 17.42 2.10
C VAL A 235 9.33 17.00 3.01
N VAL A 236 8.16 17.61 2.82
CA VAL A 236 6.93 17.27 3.52
C VAL A 236 5.80 17.20 2.50
N ARG A 237 4.92 16.19 2.62
CA ARG A 237 3.69 16.12 1.84
C ARG A 237 2.51 16.66 2.64
N SER A 238 1.65 17.43 1.99
CA SER A 238 0.35 17.84 2.51
C SER A 238 -0.72 17.64 1.44
N GLY A 239 -1.47 16.54 1.50
CA GLY A 239 -2.44 16.22 0.44
C GLY A 239 -1.77 15.98 -0.92
N ASP A 240 -2.20 16.73 -1.93
CA ASP A 240 -1.66 16.75 -3.30
C ASP A 240 -0.43 17.67 -3.46
N GLU A 241 0.01 18.32 -2.38
CA GLU A 241 1.18 19.20 -2.36
C GLU A 241 2.43 18.50 -1.82
N ILE A 242 3.56 18.79 -2.46
CA ILE A 242 4.91 18.48 -2.01
C ILE A 242 5.57 19.80 -1.64
N GLN A 243 6.03 19.94 -0.40
CA GLN A 243 6.69 21.14 0.11
C GLN A 243 8.17 20.83 0.33
N ILE A 244 9.03 21.59 -0.35
CA ILE A 244 10.49 21.47 -0.23
C ILE A 244 11.03 22.71 0.46
N THR A 245 11.59 22.53 1.64
CA THR A 245 12.17 23.62 2.43
C THR A 245 13.69 23.62 2.30
N ASN A 246 14.25 24.79 1.98
CA ASN A 246 15.68 25.02 1.90
C ASN A 246 16.21 25.54 3.26
N ASN A 247 16.86 24.66 4.02
CA ASN A 247 17.55 24.99 5.26
C ASN A 247 19.03 25.34 5.04
N SER A 248 19.50 25.31 3.79
CA SER A 248 20.86 25.70 3.42
C SER A 248 21.02 27.23 3.37
N ALA A 249 22.27 27.70 3.28
CA ALA A 249 22.59 29.11 3.09
C ALA A 249 22.52 29.56 1.61
N ALA A 250 22.57 28.64 0.65
CA ALA A 250 22.56 28.94 -0.78
C ALA A 250 21.17 28.69 -1.39
N ALA A 251 20.97 29.09 -2.65
CA ALA A 251 19.71 28.81 -3.33
C ALA A 251 19.63 27.34 -3.78
N LEU A 252 18.44 26.74 -3.65
CA LEU A 252 18.11 25.48 -4.28
C LEU A 252 17.38 25.77 -5.60
N SER A 253 17.71 25.05 -6.67
CA SER A 253 16.96 25.08 -7.91
C SER A 253 16.01 23.90 -7.97
N VAL A 254 14.71 24.15 -8.10
CA VAL A 254 13.66 23.14 -8.23
C VAL A 254 13.01 23.25 -9.61
N THR A 255 13.17 22.22 -10.43
CA THR A 255 12.56 22.16 -11.77
C THR A 255 11.51 21.06 -11.80
N ALA A 256 10.31 21.39 -12.29
CA ALA A 256 9.24 20.42 -12.52
C ALA A 256 9.05 20.20 -14.02
N VAL A 257 9.09 18.95 -14.47
CA VAL A 257 8.85 18.56 -15.87
C VAL A 257 7.71 17.57 -15.92
N THR A 258 6.80 17.73 -16.87
CA THR A 258 5.68 16.82 -17.09
C THR A 258 5.59 16.37 -18.54
N ALA A 259 5.07 15.17 -18.75
CA ALA A 259 4.78 14.63 -20.07
C ALA A 259 3.55 13.72 -20.03
N THR A 260 2.99 13.43 -21.20
CA THR A 260 1.95 12.41 -21.39
C THR A 260 2.44 11.29 -22.30
N GLY A 261 1.69 10.18 -22.31
CA GLY A 261 2.04 8.99 -23.09
C GLY A 261 3.18 8.17 -22.47
N GLY A 262 3.39 8.30 -21.16
CA GLY A 262 4.25 7.40 -20.41
C GLY A 262 3.58 6.06 -20.17
N THR A 263 4.36 5.09 -19.72
CA THR A 263 3.85 3.80 -19.23
C THR A 263 4.18 3.71 -17.75
N ALA A 264 3.15 3.64 -16.91
CA ALA A 264 3.30 3.49 -15.48
C ALA A 264 4.16 2.26 -15.17
N GLY A 265 5.08 2.40 -14.22
CA GLY A 265 5.79 1.24 -13.72
C GLY A 265 4.82 0.40 -12.91
N VAL A 266 4.65 -0.86 -13.27
CA VAL A 266 3.96 -1.82 -12.40
C VAL A 266 4.99 -2.36 -11.42
N SER A 267 4.67 -2.38 -10.13
CA SER A 267 5.41 -3.25 -9.23
C SER A 267 5.08 -4.68 -9.64
N ALA A 268 6.08 -5.58 -9.68
CA ALA A 268 5.79 -6.98 -9.96
C ALA A 268 4.75 -7.44 -8.93
N GLY A 269 3.64 -8.02 -9.38
CA GLY A 269 2.75 -8.71 -8.46
C GLY A 269 3.55 -9.75 -7.67
N GLY A 270 3.19 -10.03 -6.41
CA GLY A 270 4.01 -10.96 -5.61
C GLY A 270 4.09 -12.37 -6.21
N LEU A 271 3.21 -12.71 -7.16
CA LEU A 271 3.26 -13.95 -7.94
C LEU A 271 3.57 -13.76 -9.43
N GLY A 272 4.08 -12.60 -9.84
CA GLY A 272 4.34 -12.25 -11.24
C GLY A 272 5.31 -13.20 -11.96
N ASP A 273 6.23 -13.84 -11.24
CA ASP A 273 7.17 -14.81 -11.82
C ASP A 273 6.51 -16.11 -12.29
N LEU A 274 5.23 -16.36 -11.96
CA LEU A 274 4.45 -17.47 -12.55
C LEU A 274 4.45 -17.42 -14.09
N ASN A 275 4.44 -16.22 -14.67
CA ASN A 275 4.47 -16.04 -16.12
C ASN A 275 5.80 -16.44 -16.77
N THR A 276 6.85 -16.62 -15.96
CA THR A 276 8.19 -17.03 -16.41
C THR A 276 8.38 -18.55 -16.35
N ILE A 277 7.42 -19.29 -15.79
CA ILE A 277 7.48 -20.74 -15.68
C ILE A 277 7.32 -21.36 -17.07
N ASP A 278 8.41 -21.94 -17.57
CA ASP A 278 8.45 -22.74 -18.78
C ASP A 278 9.05 -24.12 -18.48
N VAL A 279 8.22 -25.16 -18.53
CA VAL A 279 8.63 -26.56 -18.32
C VAL A 279 8.83 -27.31 -19.63
N THR A 280 8.74 -26.67 -20.80
CA THR A 280 8.82 -27.33 -22.12
C THR A 280 10.20 -27.93 -22.41
N THR A 281 11.23 -27.50 -21.68
CA THR A 281 12.58 -28.05 -21.74
C THR A 281 13.01 -28.61 -20.37
N SER A 282 13.93 -29.58 -20.35
CA SER A 282 14.46 -30.12 -19.08
C SER A 282 15.18 -29.05 -18.24
N ALA A 283 15.87 -28.10 -18.89
CA ALA A 283 16.49 -26.97 -18.21
C ALA A 283 15.44 -26.02 -17.63
N GLY A 284 14.41 -25.68 -18.40
CA GLY A 284 13.29 -24.84 -17.94
C GLY A 284 12.54 -25.45 -16.76
N ALA A 285 12.23 -26.76 -16.81
CA ALA A 285 11.59 -27.48 -15.70
C ALA A 285 12.45 -27.50 -14.42
N THR A 286 13.78 -27.43 -14.55
CA THR A 286 14.69 -27.31 -13.40
C THR A 286 14.63 -25.90 -12.81
N SER A 287 14.71 -24.86 -13.65
CA SER A 287 14.58 -23.46 -13.21
C SER A 287 13.21 -23.19 -12.57
N ALA A 288 12.15 -23.75 -13.12
CA ALA A 288 10.78 -23.62 -12.63
C ALA A 288 10.61 -24.10 -11.18
N LEU A 289 11.38 -25.09 -10.72
CA LEU A 289 11.35 -25.50 -9.31
C LEU A 289 11.80 -24.39 -8.38
N THR A 290 12.90 -23.69 -8.70
CA THR A 290 13.37 -22.59 -7.84
C THR A 290 12.36 -21.44 -7.82
N THR A 291 11.77 -21.13 -8.98
CA THR A 291 10.73 -20.11 -9.09
C THR A 291 9.50 -20.47 -8.25
N ILE A 292 8.96 -21.69 -8.38
CA ILE A 292 7.74 -22.08 -7.65
C ILE A 292 7.93 -22.14 -6.13
N GLU A 293 9.12 -22.49 -5.62
CA GLU A 293 9.39 -22.45 -4.18
C GLU A 293 9.40 -21.02 -3.62
N THR A 294 9.95 -20.07 -4.40
CA THR A 294 9.95 -18.64 -4.01
C THR A 294 8.53 -18.09 -3.97
N LEU A 295 7.71 -18.44 -4.97
CA LEU A 295 6.30 -18.06 -5.05
C LEU A 295 5.46 -18.70 -3.94
N LEU A 296 5.72 -19.97 -3.60
CA LEU A 296 5.10 -20.64 -2.47
C LEU A 296 5.39 -19.92 -1.15
N ASN A 297 6.65 -19.54 -0.89
CA ASN A 297 6.99 -18.78 0.31
C ASN A 297 6.23 -17.45 0.37
N THR A 298 6.14 -16.74 -0.76
CA THR A 298 5.39 -15.47 -0.84
C THR A 298 3.91 -15.65 -0.47
N ALA A 299 3.25 -16.69 -1.00
CA ALA A 299 1.85 -16.97 -0.68
C ALA A 299 1.65 -17.46 0.77
N ILE A 300 2.59 -18.25 1.30
CA ILE A 300 2.58 -18.72 2.70
C ILE A 300 2.75 -17.54 3.67
N ASP A 301 3.69 -16.64 3.39
CA ASP A 301 3.94 -15.45 4.21
C ASP A 301 2.72 -14.53 4.22
N ALA A 302 2.07 -14.36 3.07
CA ALA A 302 0.81 -13.61 2.97
C ALA A 302 -0.30 -14.24 3.83
N ALA A 303 -0.50 -15.56 3.74
CA ALA A 303 -1.49 -16.27 4.55
C ALA A 303 -1.18 -16.15 6.06
N ALA A 304 0.10 -16.26 6.44
CA ALA A 304 0.55 -16.10 7.82
C ALA A 304 0.34 -14.67 8.34
N ALA A 305 0.61 -13.65 7.52
CA ALA A 305 0.40 -12.24 7.86
C ALA A 305 -1.09 -11.94 8.12
N PHE A 306 -1.99 -12.47 7.28
CA PHE A 306 -3.43 -12.36 7.53
C PHE A 306 -3.87 -13.16 8.74
N GLY A 307 -3.31 -14.35 8.99
CA GLY A 307 -3.57 -15.13 10.21
C GLY A 307 -3.21 -14.36 11.48
N SER A 308 -2.04 -13.71 11.50
CA SER A 308 -1.63 -12.84 12.62
C SER A 308 -2.57 -11.65 12.83
N SER A 309 -2.96 -10.98 11.73
CA SER A 309 -3.89 -9.86 11.76
C SER A 309 -5.28 -10.28 12.26
N GLN A 310 -5.78 -11.43 11.79
CA GLN A 310 -7.05 -12.00 12.24
C GLN A 310 -7.01 -12.33 13.74
N ASN A 311 -5.95 -12.96 14.23
CA ASN A 311 -5.79 -13.26 15.66
C ASN A 311 -5.80 -11.99 16.52
N ARG A 312 -5.13 -10.92 16.08
CA ARG A 312 -5.15 -9.62 16.76
C ARG A 312 -6.55 -9.02 16.81
N ILE A 313 -7.29 -9.06 15.69
CA ILE A 313 -8.67 -8.56 15.63
C ILE A 313 -9.59 -9.38 16.54
N THR A 314 -9.49 -10.71 16.52
CA THR A 314 -10.28 -11.59 17.38
C THR A 314 -10.01 -11.32 18.86
N GLY A 315 -8.74 -11.25 19.27
CA GLY A 315 -8.39 -10.96 20.66
C GLY A 315 -8.90 -9.59 21.12
N GLN A 316 -8.83 -8.57 20.25
CA GLN A 316 -9.40 -7.26 20.55
C GLN A 316 -10.93 -7.31 20.67
N SER A 317 -11.61 -8.05 19.80
CA SER A 317 -13.07 -8.22 19.84
C SER A 317 -13.53 -8.88 21.14
N GLU A 318 -12.83 -9.93 21.58
CA GLU A 318 -13.09 -10.61 22.87
C GLU A 318 -12.88 -9.71 24.08
N PHE A 319 -11.82 -8.89 24.04
CA PHE A 319 -11.57 -7.90 25.09
C PHE A 319 -12.68 -6.84 25.16
N VAL A 320 -13.06 -6.27 24.02
CA VAL A 320 -14.15 -5.28 23.94
C VAL A 320 -15.48 -5.88 24.38
N GLN A 321 -15.76 -7.14 24.03
CA GLN A 321 -16.96 -7.85 24.49
C GLN A 321 -16.96 -8.01 26.02
N THR A 322 -15.82 -8.37 26.62
CA THR A 322 -15.69 -8.47 28.08
C THR A 322 -15.94 -7.12 28.76
N LEU A 323 -15.50 -6.01 28.17
CA LEU A 323 -15.79 -4.65 28.66
C LEU A 323 -17.28 -4.32 28.59
N ILE A 324 -17.94 -4.66 27.48
CA ILE A 324 -19.39 -4.50 27.32
C ILE A 324 -20.15 -5.26 28.40
N ASP A 325 -19.79 -6.52 28.66
CA ASP A 325 -20.47 -7.38 29.63
C ASP A 325 -20.28 -6.86 31.06
N SER A 326 -19.06 -6.43 31.40
CA SER A 326 -18.74 -5.82 32.70
C SER A 326 -19.52 -4.52 32.93
N MET A 327 -19.54 -3.63 31.93
CA MET A 327 -20.30 -2.37 32.03
C MET A 327 -21.81 -2.61 32.09
N THR A 328 -22.33 -3.58 31.32
CA THR A 328 -23.76 -3.94 31.36
C THR A 328 -24.15 -4.48 32.73
N THR A 329 -23.32 -5.34 33.32
CA THR A 329 -23.52 -5.86 34.68
C THR A 329 -23.43 -4.74 35.72
N GLY A 330 -22.48 -3.81 35.57
CA GLY A 330 -22.34 -2.64 36.43
C GLY A 330 -23.53 -1.68 36.36
N ILE A 331 -24.13 -1.47 35.19
CA ILE A 331 -25.38 -0.72 35.05
C ILE A 331 -26.51 -1.44 35.79
N GLY A 332 -26.62 -2.76 35.59
CA GLY A 332 -27.67 -3.57 36.22
C GLY A 332 -27.59 -3.67 37.74
N SER A 333 -26.42 -3.44 38.35
CA SER A 333 -26.27 -3.38 39.81
C SER A 333 -26.54 -1.99 40.40
N LEU A 334 -26.54 -0.94 39.57
CA LEU A 334 -26.82 0.45 39.94
C LEU A 334 -28.32 0.79 39.87
N THR A 335 -29.09 0.05 39.09
CA THR A 335 -30.55 0.20 38.91
C THR A 335 -31.35 -0.74 39.78
#